data_AF-A0A5J5IXB5-F1
#
_entry.id   AF-A0A5J5IXB5-F1
#
_cell.length_a   1.000
_cell.length_b   1.000
_cell.length_c   1.000
_cell.angle_alpha   90.00
_cell.angle_beta   90.00
_cell.angle_gamma   90.00
#
_symmetry.space_group_name_H-M   'P 1'
#
loop_
_entity.id
_entity.type
_entity.pdbx_description
1 polymer ?
#
loop_
_entity_poly.entity_id
_entity_poly.type
_entity_poly.pdbx_seq_one_letter_code
_entity_poly.pdbx_strand_id
1 'polypeptide(L)'
;MATVLVSKDTIDLLVSALMILGLSPDPAKPLPTGTLGVTHFADGIGRELSDANLDAVSLAEGTNLPRSTYRWQPILEISLSYLLQPAVALQVEVARRHYVRNCASHPGWELSQARQIVARLGESLRKGPLLRWPRAGHGELQGLRNYEPAWTREIGFAGLQAKADA
;
A
#
# COMPACT_ATOMS: atom_id res chain seq x y z
N MET A 1 0.54 -12.74 16.00
CA MET A 1 1.16 -11.44 15.68
C MET A 1 0.31 -10.36 16.31
N ALA A 2 0.92 -9.37 16.94
CA ALA A 2 0.18 -8.21 17.42
C ALA A 2 -0.23 -7.34 16.22
N THR A 3 -1.50 -6.91 16.19
CA THR A 3 -1.98 -5.92 15.23
C THR A 3 -1.39 -4.56 15.60
N VAL A 4 -0.75 -3.88 14.65
CA VAL A 4 -0.10 -2.59 14.89
C VAL A 4 -0.62 -1.53 13.94
N LEU A 5 -0.52 -0.27 14.38
CA LEU A 5 -0.77 0.86 13.51
C LEU A 5 0.28 0.90 12.41
N VAL A 6 -0.19 0.84 11.17
CA VAL A 6 0.63 0.99 9.98
C VAL A 6 1.01 2.46 9.87
N SER A 7 2.29 2.73 9.58
CA SER A 7 2.77 4.10 9.46
C SER A 7 2.07 4.84 8.32
N LYS A 8 1.88 6.16 8.49
CA LYS A 8 1.32 7.02 7.45
C LYS A 8 2.11 6.90 6.14
N ASP A 9 3.44 6.80 6.23
CA ASP A 9 4.32 6.65 5.07
C ASP A 9 4.03 5.36 4.28
N THR A 10 3.75 4.26 4.97
CA THR A 10 3.34 3.01 4.33
C THR A 10 1.99 3.15 3.63
N ILE A 11 1.03 3.87 4.23
CA ILE A 11 -0.26 4.13 3.59
C ILE A 11 -0.08 5.04 2.36
N ASP A 12 0.69 6.12 2.49
CA ASP A 12 1.03 7.01 1.38
C ASP A 12 1.70 6.25 0.23
N LEU A 13 2.56 5.27 0.53
CA LEU A 13 3.19 4.40 -0.45
C LEU A 13 2.18 3.58 -1.25
N LEU A 14 1.22 2.95 -0.58
CA LEU A 14 0.16 2.20 -1.24
C LEU A 14 -0.72 3.11 -2.10
N VAL A 15 -1.08 4.29 -1.58
CA VAL A 15 -1.88 5.29 -2.30
C VAL A 15 -1.13 5.79 -3.53
N SER A 16 0.14 6.19 -3.39
CA SER A 16 0.96 6.65 -4.52
C SER A 16 1.12 5.57 -5.60
N ALA A 17 1.29 4.30 -5.22
CA ALA A 17 1.35 3.20 -6.17
C ALA A 17 0.02 2.98 -6.91
N LEU A 18 -1.11 3.07 -6.22
CA LEU A 18 -2.44 3.02 -6.84
C LEU A 18 -2.64 4.13 -7.86
N MET A 19 -2.26 5.37 -7.51
CA MET A 19 -2.41 6.53 -8.39
C MET A 19 -1.56 6.38 -9.66
N ILE A 20 -0.31 5.90 -9.54
CA ILE A 20 0.57 5.70 -10.70
C ILE A 20 0.12 4.54 -11.58
N LEU A 21 -0.40 3.47 -11.00
CA LEU A 21 -0.95 2.35 -11.77
C LEU A 21 -2.33 2.66 -12.38
N GLY A 22 -2.85 3.88 -12.21
CA GLY A 22 -4.13 4.27 -12.79
C GLY A 22 -5.34 3.63 -12.10
N LEU A 23 -5.19 3.19 -10.84
CA LEU A 23 -6.17 2.35 -10.16
C LEU A 23 -7.18 3.18 -9.37
N SER A 24 -8.35 3.38 -9.96
CA SER A 24 -9.52 3.87 -9.21
C SER A 24 -10.08 2.77 -8.30
N PRO A 25 -10.52 3.02 -7.05
CA PRO A 25 -11.23 2.06 -6.20
C PRO A 25 -12.54 1.54 -6.82
N ASP A 26 -13.15 2.33 -7.70
CA ASP A 26 -14.31 1.95 -8.50
C ASP A 26 -13.85 1.69 -9.95
N PRO A 27 -13.87 0.44 -10.44
CA PRO A 27 -13.39 0.11 -11.78
C PRO A 27 -14.24 0.74 -12.90
N ALA A 28 -15.47 1.16 -12.61
CA ALA A 28 -16.33 1.83 -13.58
C ALA A 28 -16.03 3.34 -13.71
N LYS A 29 -15.19 3.89 -12.82
CA LYS A 29 -14.87 5.32 -12.81
C LYS A 29 -13.39 5.55 -13.11
N PRO A 30 -13.07 6.42 -14.09
CA PRO A 30 -11.68 6.81 -14.32
C PRO A 30 -11.14 7.58 -13.12
N LEU A 31 -9.81 7.58 -12.97
CA LEU A 31 -9.16 8.47 -12.01
C LEU A 31 -9.50 9.94 -12.34
N PRO A 32 -9.73 10.78 -11.33
CA PRO A 32 -9.95 12.20 -11.56
C PRO A 32 -8.72 12.84 -12.18
N THR A 33 -8.96 13.82 -13.06
CA THR A 33 -7.91 14.64 -13.69
C THR A 33 -7.72 15.95 -12.92
N GLY A 34 -6.51 16.50 -12.98
CA GLY A 34 -6.14 17.75 -12.30
C GLY A 34 -5.72 17.57 -10.85
N THR A 35 -4.77 18.39 -10.40
CA THR A 35 -4.08 18.23 -9.11
C THR A 35 -5.01 18.14 -7.90
N LEU A 36 -6.02 19.02 -7.82
CA LEU A 36 -6.98 19.03 -6.70
C LEU A 36 -7.86 17.78 -6.68
N GLY A 37 -8.30 17.31 -7.85
CA GLY A 37 -9.09 16.08 -7.97
C GLY A 37 -8.29 14.84 -7.59
N VAL A 38 -7.04 14.76 -8.05
CA VAL A 38 -6.08 13.70 -7.70
C VAL A 38 -5.82 13.66 -6.19
N THR A 39 -5.54 14.80 -5.56
CA THR A 39 -5.26 14.86 -4.12
C THR A 39 -6.49 14.48 -3.29
N HIS A 40 -7.66 15.02 -3.60
CA HIS A 40 -8.89 14.69 -2.85
C HIS A 40 -9.24 13.20 -2.94
N PHE A 41 -9.01 12.60 -4.12
CA PHE A 41 -9.22 11.19 -4.33
C PHE A 41 -8.22 10.32 -3.57
N ALA A 42 -6.94 10.69 -3.60
CA ALA A 42 -5.89 10.03 -2.84
C ALA A 42 -6.13 10.14 -1.32
N ASP A 43 -6.60 11.29 -0.84
CA ASP A 43 -7.02 11.48 0.56
C ASP A 43 -8.16 10.54 0.94
N GLY A 44 -9.13 10.34 0.03
CA GLY A 44 -10.22 9.38 0.21
C GLY A 44 -9.69 7.95 0.37
N ILE A 45 -8.82 7.49 -0.54
CA ILE A 45 -8.21 6.15 -0.46
C ILE A 45 -7.41 6.01 0.83
N GLY A 46 -6.53 6.96 1.13
CA GLY A 46 -5.67 6.88 2.31
C GLY A 46 -6.46 6.88 3.62
N ARG A 47 -7.58 7.62 3.67
CA ARG A 47 -8.52 7.57 4.79
C ARG A 47 -9.14 6.19 4.97
N GLU A 48 -9.68 5.58 3.91
CA GLU A 48 -10.23 4.23 3.95
C GLU A 48 -9.21 3.21 4.48
N LEU A 49 -7.96 3.31 4.02
CA LEU A 49 -6.89 2.43 4.48
C LEU A 49 -6.50 2.71 5.95
N SER A 50 -6.40 3.97 6.34
CA SER A 50 -6.07 4.38 7.71
C SER A 50 -7.16 3.94 8.69
N ASP A 51 -8.42 4.15 8.33
CA ASP A 51 -9.57 3.82 9.16
C ASP A 51 -9.70 2.30 9.37
N ALA A 52 -9.55 1.50 8.32
CA ALA A 52 -9.61 0.04 8.46
C ALA A 52 -8.47 -0.53 9.32
N ASN A 53 -7.28 0.08 9.27
CA ASN A 53 -6.18 -0.33 10.15
C ASN A 53 -6.41 0.11 11.60
N LEU A 54 -6.95 1.32 11.81
CA LEU A 54 -7.33 1.81 13.14
C LEU A 54 -8.41 0.93 13.79
N ASP A 55 -9.40 0.50 13.02
CA ASP A 55 -10.47 -0.40 13.50
C ASP A 55 -9.90 -1.76 13.91
N ALA A 56 -8.95 -2.30 13.12
CA ALA A 56 -8.29 -3.56 13.45
C ALA A 56 -7.45 -3.47 14.73
N VAL A 57 -6.73 -2.36 14.94
CA VAL A 57 -5.94 -2.12 16.17
C VAL A 57 -6.87 -1.89 17.36
N SER A 58 -7.87 -1.03 17.22
CA SER A 58 -8.85 -0.72 18.27
C SER A 58 -9.55 -1.98 18.76
N LEU A 59 -9.93 -2.88 17.84
CA LEU A 59 -10.49 -4.18 18.20
C LEU A 59 -9.49 -5.07 18.95
N ALA A 60 -8.23 -5.15 18.48
CA ALA A 60 -7.21 -5.99 19.09
C ALA A 60 -6.82 -5.51 20.50
N GLU A 61 -6.85 -4.20 20.74
CA GLU A 61 -6.50 -3.57 22.02
C GLU A 61 -7.71 -3.37 22.94
N GLY A 62 -8.94 -3.55 22.45
CA GLY A 62 -10.16 -3.25 23.19
C GLY A 62 -10.33 -1.75 23.47
N THR A 63 -9.81 -0.90 22.59
CA THR A 63 -9.80 0.56 22.72
C THR A 63 -10.65 1.22 21.64
N ASN A 64 -10.89 2.53 21.77
CA ASN A 64 -11.46 3.36 20.71
C ASN A 64 -10.47 4.49 20.41
N LEU A 65 -9.46 4.20 19.61
CA LEU A 65 -8.45 5.18 19.24
C LEU A 65 -9.08 6.31 18.41
N PRO A 66 -8.67 7.58 18.61
CA PRO A 66 -9.25 8.70 17.88
C PRO A 66 -8.87 8.65 16.40
N ARG A 67 -9.85 8.89 15.53
CA ARG A 67 -9.61 9.05 14.09
C ARG A 67 -8.94 10.38 13.82
N SER A 68 -7.81 10.36 13.12
CA SER A 68 -7.13 11.55 12.62
C SER A 68 -7.53 11.84 11.17
N THR A 69 -7.58 13.12 10.79
CA THR A 69 -7.74 13.50 9.38
C THR A 69 -6.55 13.01 8.56
N TYR A 70 -6.80 12.10 7.62
CA TYR A 70 -5.79 11.67 6.67
C TYR A 70 -5.52 12.76 5.63
N ARG A 71 -4.23 13.05 5.39
CA ARG A 71 -3.77 13.92 4.30
C ARG A 71 -2.66 13.21 3.54
N TRP A 72 -2.93 12.81 2.31
CA TRP A 72 -1.99 12.15 1.44
C TRP A 72 -0.80 13.06 1.17
N GLN A 73 0.38 12.48 1.28
CA GLN A 73 1.61 13.09 0.81
C GLN A 73 2.15 12.22 -0.32
N PRO A 74 2.27 12.74 -1.56
CA PRO A 74 2.84 11.98 -2.66
C PRO A 74 4.27 11.53 -2.37
N ILE A 75 4.64 10.33 -2.84
CA ILE A 75 6.03 9.89 -2.86
C ILE A 75 6.61 10.23 -4.23
N LEU A 76 7.41 11.30 -4.28
CA LEU A 76 7.92 11.88 -5.53
C LEU A 76 8.70 10.88 -6.40
N GLU A 77 9.49 10.00 -5.78
CA GLU A 77 10.26 8.95 -6.46
C GLU A 77 9.35 8.00 -7.28
N ILE A 78 8.13 7.74 -6.80
CA ILE A 78 7.09 7.01 -7.52
C ILE A 78 6.38 7.91 -8.53
N SER A 79 6.02 9.13 -8.11
CA SER A 79 5.21 10.05 -8.91
C SER A 79 5.87 10.53 -10.20
N LEU A 80 7.20 10.60 -10.24
CA LEU A 80 7.95 11.09 -11.40
C LEU A 80 8.24 10.01 -12.45
N SER A 81 8.08 8.73 -12.11
CA SER A 81 8.60 7.64 -12.95
C SER A 81 7.67 7.22 -14.09
N TYR A 82 6.44 7.74 -14.18
CA TYR A 82 5.34 7.35 -15.10
C TYR A 82 4.95 5.86 -15.09
N LEU A 83 5.82 4.98 -14.60
CA LEU A 83 5.68 3.55 -14.39
C LEU A 83 6.37 3.18 -13.08
N LEU A 84 5.81 2.20 -12.37
CA LEU A 84 6.40 1.68 -11.15
C LEU A 84 7.59 0.78 -11.51
N GLN A 85 8.81 1.15 -11.10
CA GLN A 85 9.98 0.30 -11.30
C GLN A 85 9.85 -1.02 -10.52
N PRO A 86 10.37 -2.16 -11.01
CA PRO A 86 10.18 -3.47 -10.37
C PRO A 86 10.61 -3.56 -8.90
N ALA A 87 11.75 -2.94 -8.53
CA ALA A 87 12.21 -2.92 -7.14
C ALA A 87 11.25 -2.14 -6.21
N VAL A 88 10.72 -1.02 -6.69
CA VAL A 88 9.69 -0.25 -5.98
C VAL A 88 8.38 -1.04 -5.91
N ALA A 89 8.01 -1.74 -6.99
CA ALA A 89 6.83 -2.61 -7.02
C ALA A 89 6.92 -3.75 -6.00
N LEU A 90 8.10 -4.31 -5.77
CA LEU A 90 8.33 -5.29 -4.70
C LEU A 90 8.15 -4.67 -3.31
N GLN A 91 8.74 -3.49 -3.05
CA GLN A 91 8.54 -2.79 -1.77
C GLN A 91 7.05 -2.51 -1.51
N VAL A 92 6.31 -2.08 -2.54
CA VAL A 92 4.86 -1.88 -2.46
C VAL A 92 4.14 -3.19 -2.17
N GLU A 93 4.50 -4.31 -2.80
CA GLU A 93 3.90 -5.61 -2.51
C GLU A 93 4.17 -6.08 -1.07
N VAL A 94 5.36 -5.82 -0.54
CA VAL A 94 5.72 -6.14 0.86
C VAL A 94 4.90 -5.31 1.85
N ALA A 95 4.84 -4.00 1.65
CA ALA A 95 3.99 -3.09 2.41
C ALA A 95 2.51 -3.51 2.37
N ARG A 96 2.02 -3.86 1.18
CA ARG A 96 0.64 -4.31 0.97
C ARG A 96 0.34 -5.62 1.71
N ARG A 97 1.23 -6.61 1.64
CA ARG A 97 1.07 -7.88 2.39
C ARG A 97 1.13 -7.67 3.90
N HIS A 98 1.92 -6.71 4.38
CA HIS A 98 1.95 -6.33 5.77
C HIS A 98 0.62 -5.70 6.21
N TYR A 99 0.14 -4.72 5.46
CA TYR A 99 -1.16 -4.07 5.70
C TYR A 99 -2.31 -5.08 5.76
N VAL A 100 -2.40 -5.98 4.77
CA VAL A 100 -3.43 -7.03 4.74
C VAL A 100 -3.37 -7.91 5.99
N ARG A 101 -2.16 -8.33 6.40
CA ARG A 101 -1.98 -9.17 7.61
C ARG A 101 -2.41 -8.45 8.88
N ASN A 102 -2.14 -7.16 9.01
CA ASN A 102 -2.58 -6.36 10.17
C ASN A 102 -4.09 -6.20 10.21
N CYS A 103 -4.75 -6.00 9.07
CA CYS A 103 -6.19 -5.71 9.05
C CYS A 103 -7.07 -6.97 9.02
N ALA A 104 -6.52 -8.14 8.64
CA ALA A 104 -7.30 -9.36 8.39
C ALA A 104 -8.08 -9.91 9.59
N SER A 105 -7.68 -9.59 10.82
CA SER A 105 -8.38 -10.04 12.03
C SER A 105 -9.67 -9.27 12.31
N HIS A 106 -9.92 -8.16 11.62
CA HIS A 106 -11.11 -7.35 11.81
C HIS A 106 -12.36 -8.02 11.17
N PRO A 107 -13.48 -8.23 11.88
CA PRO A 107 -14.66 -8.93 11.37
C PRO A 107 -15.24 -8.35 10.08
N GLY A 108 -15.13 -7.03 9.88
CA GLY A 108 -15.59 -6.36 8.66
C GLY A 108 -14.60 -6.38 7.49
N TRP A 109 -13.40 -6.94 7.67
CA TRP A 109 -12.31 -6.86 6.68
C TRP A 109 -12.68 -7.43 5.31
N GLU A 110 -13.33 -8.60 5.29
CA GLU A 110 -13.67 -9.32 4.05
C GLU A 110 -14.53 -8.48 3.09
N LEU A 111 -15.41 -7.64 3.63
CA LEU A 111 -16.32 -6.77 2.87
C LEU A 111 -15.83 -5.33 2.75
N SER A 112 -14.72 -4.99 3.41
CA SER A 112 -14.22 -3.62 3.49
C SER A 112 -13.73 -3.08 2.14
N GLN A 113 -13.93 -1.78 1.93
CA GLN A 113 -13.39 -1.07 0.78
C GLN A 113 -11.85 -1.12 0.76
N ALA A 114 -11.22 -1.00 1.95
CA ALA A 114 -9.78 -1.12 2.12
C ALA A 114 -9.21 -2.42 1.55
N ARG A 115 -9.85 -3.57 1.84
CA ARG A 115 -9.47 -4.87 1.27
C ARG A 115 -9.55 -4.86 -0.25
N GLN A 116 -10.65 -4.37 -0.81
CA GLN A 116 -10.85 -4.34 -2.27
C GLN A 116 -9.77 -3.51 -2.96
N ILE A 117 -9.44 -2.34 -2.39
CA ILE A 117 -8.37 -1.45 -2.86
C ILE A 117 -7.03 -2.21 -2.88
N VAL A 118 -6.61 -2.80 -1.76
CA VAL A 118 -5.31 -3.48 -1.68
C VAL A 118 -5.27 -4.81 -2.43
N ALA A 119 -6.41 -5.47 -2.64
CA ALA A 119 -6.48 -6.66 -3.49
C ALA A 119 -6.21 -6.29 -4.96
N ARG A 120 -6.85 -5.22 -5.45
CA ARG A 120 -6.67 -4.71 -6.81
C ARG A 120 -5.28 -4.17 -7.07
N LEU A 121 -4.68 -3.50 -6.07
CA LEU A 121 -3.27 -3.13 -6.13
C LEU A 121 -2.38 -4.37 -6.34
N GLY A 122 -2.58 -5.41 -5.54
CA GLY A 122 -1.80 -6.65 -5.64
C GLY A 122 -1.96 -7.36 -6.98
N GLU A 123 -3.17 -7.38 -7.55
CA GLU A 123 -3.41 -7.93 -8.89
C GLU A 123 -2.69 -7.12 -9.97
N SER A 124 -2.78 -5.79 -9.91
CA SER A 124 -2.17 -4.89 -10.90
C SER A 124 -0.65 -4.95 -10.84
N LEU A 125 -0.06 -5.04 -9.65
CA LEU A 125 1.38 -5.28 -9.48
C LEU A 125 1.79 -6.59 -10.18
N ARG A 126 1.03 -7.68 -9.99
CA ARG A 126 1.32 -8.99 -10.60
C ARG A 126 1.12 -9.03 -12.12
N LYS A 127 0.15 -8.27 -12.65
CA LYS A 127 -0.12 -8.21 -14.10
C LYS A 127 0.76 -7.19 -14.84
N GLY A 128 1.28 -6.19 -14.13
CA GLY A 128 2.14 -5.15 -14.67
C GLY A 128 3.60 -5.33 -14.24
N PRO A 129 4.12 -4.50 -13.31
CA PRO A 129 5.55 -4.39 -13.04
C PRO A 129 6.21 -5.67 -12.51
N LEU A 130 5.45 -6.57 -11.88
CA LEU A 130 5.96 -7.84 -11.34
C LEU A 130 5.60 -9.07 -12.18
N LEU A 131 5.08 -8.88 -13.40
CA LEU A 131 4.65 -9.98 -14.27
C LEU A 131 5.81 -10.94 -14.57
N ARG A 132 6.98 -10.38 -14.90
CA ARG A 132 8.19 -11.14 -15.24
C ARG A 132 9.16 -11.28 -14.06
N TRP A 133 8.74 -10.90 -12.85
CA TRP A 133 9.61 -10.99 -11.69
C TRP A 133 9.84 -12.45 -11.29
N PRO A 134 11.08 -12.86 -10.96
CA PRO A 134 11.38 -14.22 -10.56
C PRO A 134 10.53 -14.70 -9.39
N ARG A 135 10.12 -15.96 -9.45
CA ARG A 135 9.35 -16.62 -8.39
C ARG A 135 10.22 -17.65 -7.69
N ALA A 136 10.21 -17.63 -6.37
CA ALA A 136 10.76 -18.69 -5.55
C ALA A 136 9.68 -19.72 -5.23
N GLY A 137 10.07 -20.97 -4.99
CA GLY A 137 9.23 -22.05 -4.44
C GLY A 137 7.75 -21.98 -4.83
N HIS A 138 6.87 -21.90 -3.82
CA HIS A 138 5.41 -21.90 -3.90
C HIS A 138 4.77 -20.69 -4.64
N GLY A 139 5.43 -20.11 -5.65
CA GLY A 139 4.94 -18.97 -6.43
C GLY A 139 5.15 -17.61 -5.74
N GLU A 140 5.93 -17.57 -4.66
CA GLU A 140 6.27 -16.32 -3.99
C GLU A 140 7.24 -15.49 -4.83
N LEU A 141 7.13 -14.16 -4.76
CA LEU A 141 8.09 -13.29 -5.43
C LEU A 141 9.44 -13.44 -4.73
N GLN A 142 10.49 -13.71 -5.50
CA GLN A 142 11.85 -13.78 -4.97
C GLN A 142 12.28 -12.41 -4.43
N GLY A 143 13.00 -12.40 -3.31
CA GLY A 143 13.54 -11.16 -2.73
C GLY A 143 12.58 -10.38 -1.84
N LEU A 144 11.33 -10.81 -1.63
CA LEU A 144 10.37 -10.11 -0.72
C LEU A 144 10.93 -9.92 0.70
N ARG A 145 11.77 -10.83 1.18
CA ARG A 145 12.37 -10.79 2.52
C ARG A 145 13.43 -9.69 2.67
N ASN A 146 13.90 -9.12 1.57
CA ASN A 146 14.94 -8.11 1.57
C ASN A 146 14.38 -6.69 1.81
N TYR A 147 13.05 -6.56 1.86
CA TYR A 147 12.33 -5.30 1.98
C TYR A 147 11.64 -5.17 3.34
N GLU A 148 11.51 -3.93 3.81
CA GLU A 148 10.89 -3.63 5.10
C GLU A 148 9.35 -3.59 4.99
N PRO A 149 8.60 -4.32 5.84
CA PRO A 149 7.14 -4.29 5.89
C PRO A 149 6.53 -2.92 6.17
N ALA A 150 7.18 -2.12 7.03
CA ALA A 150 6.75 -0.79 7.45
C ALA A 150 7.68 0.26 6.82
N TRP A 151 7.47 0.54 5.54
CA TRP A 151 8.26 1.51 4.81
C TRP A 151 8.05 2.93 5.38
N THR A 152 9.14 3.69 5.45
CA THR A 152 9.15 5.11 5.83
C THR A 152 9.98 5.93 4.84
N ARG A 153 9.67 7.23 4.76
CA ARG A 153 10.42 8.19 3.92
C ARG A 153 11.90 8.30 4.32
N GLU A 154 12.21 8.06 5.59
CA GLU A 154 13.58 8.05 6.11
C GLU A 154 14.41 6.89 5.56
N ILE A 155 13.79 5.72 5.35
CA ILE A 155 14.44 4.56 4.71
C ILE A 155 14.62 4.82 3.21
N GLY A 156 13.64 5.48 2.59
CA GLY A 156 13.62 5.78 1.15
C GLY A 156 13.58 4.51 0.28
N PHE A 157 13.76 4.65 -1.04
CA PHE A 157 13.96 3.49 -1.92
C PHE A 157 15.45 3.11 -2.09
N ALA A 158 16.37 4.06 -1.89
CA ALA A 158 17.82 3.82 -1.99
C ALA A 158 18.37 2.88 -0.90
N GLY A 159 17.83 2.95 0.33
CA GLY A 159 18.17 2.02 1.41
C GLY A 159 17.73 0.57 1.14
N LEU A 160 16.82 0.36 0.18
CA LEU A 160 16.30 -0.96 -0.19
C LEU A 160 17.18 -1.68 -1.21
N GLN A 161 17.82 -0.94 -2.11
CA GLN A 161 18.69 -1.52 -3.14
C GLN A 161 19.99 -2.05 -2.52
N ALA A 162 20.56 -1.32 -1.56
CA ALA A 162 21.73 -1.75 -0.81
C ALA A 162 21.52 -3.03 0.04
N LYS A 163 20.27 -3.33 0.46
CA LYS A 163 19.91 -4.58 1.15
C LYS A 163 19.54 -5.72 0.21
N ALA A 164 19.12 -5.42 -1.02
CA ALA A 164 18.80 -6.41 -2.04
C ALA A 164 20.05 -6.94 -2.75
N ASP A 165 21.10 -6.11 -2.84
CA ASP A 165 22.39 -6.44 -3.46
C ASP A 165 23.46 -6.97 -2.47
N ALA A 166 23.13 -7.03 -1.17
CA ALA A 166 23.98 -7.58 -0.09
C ALA A 166 23.59 -9.02 0.26
#